data_AF-A0AAV9IMB8-F1
#
_entry.id   AF-A0AAV9IMB8-F1
#
_cell.length_a   1.000
_cell.length_b   1.000
_cell.length_c   1.000
_cell.angle_alpha   90.00
_cell.angle_beta   90.00
_cell.angle_gamma   90.00
#
_symmetry.space_group_name_H-M   'P 1'
#
loop_
_entity.id
_entity.type
_entity.pdbx_description
1 polymer ?
#
loop_
_entity_poly.entity_id
_entity_poly.type
_entity_poly.pdbx_seq_one_letter_code
_entity_poly.pdbx_strand_id
1 'polypeptide(L)'
;MVRQVSSLSEFDKVLREAGSKLVVIDFFAQWCGPCHFIAPFVENLATKYPQVVFVKVDVDQASDVASTCGISAMPTFHFYKNNQKVDQVVGADPNTLENVIKKHMTSMEQTGGHVLGHGEPSNTTINWNIGKTQQQEANVSKPLYNEEYLKQLVEMGFPELRAKRALLRTKQESVETAMNWLFEHMEDEDIDSPLEEEEEQAAATEMTQNSSSSLSEEEKRARAQEALERVRKKRQEEEKKAEIEREKNRIKTGKELAEAKAALEEQKRKAHVEKLQKEKMEAQKERERLRELLRQDREERLARMGNHPTSVEKQQQNRNPPENSNPRSSSTHQQGSGVVQLRFPDGSKLESEFESHMKLREIARFVEKNRPDIPRFTLAQTYPRKIFTEEELNTLTIQDAQLIPRGLLLVNRK
;
A
#
# COMPACT_ATOMS: atom_id res chain seq x y z
N MET A 1 18.31 5.92 5.40
CA MET A 1 17.62 5.09 6.42
C MET A 1 16.28 5.72 6.73
N VAL A 2 15.18 4.97 6.62
CA VAL A 2 13.82 5.47 6.88
C VAL A 2 13.48 5.25 8.35
N ARG A 3 13.20 6.32 9.10
CA ARG A 3 12.87 6.26 10.54
C ARG A 3 11.39 5.91 10.71
N GLN A 4 11.05 4.99 11.60
CA GLN A 4 9.64 4.73 11.96
C GLN A 4 9.22 5.58 13.16
N VAL A 5 8.00 6.10 13.12
CA VAL A 5 7.37 6.87 14.20
C VAL A 5 6.07 6.17 14.62
N SER A 6 5.83 6.12 15.93
CA SER A 6 4.71 5.37 16.53
C SER A 6 3.78 6.20 17.40
N SER A 7 4.11 7.46 17.68
CA SER A 7 3.30 8.34 18.53
C SER A 7 3.39 9.80 18.08
N LEU A 8 2.39 10.61 18.47
CA LEU A 8 2.38 12.06 18.21
C LEU A 8 3.60 12.78 18.79
N SER A 9 4.05 12.41 19.99
CA SER A 9 5.23 13.03 20.59
C SER A 9 6.51 12.76 19.79
N GLU A 10 6.67 11.56 19.24
CA GLU A 10 7.80 11.21 18.36
C GLU A 10 7.71 11.95 17.03
N PHE A 11 6.50 12.05 16.47
CA PHE A 11 6.23 12.79 15.24
C PHE A 11 6.66 14.26 15.36
N ASP A 12 6.19 14.94 16.41
CA ASP A 12 6.55 16.34 16.66
C ASP A 12 8.05 16.52 16.93
N LYS A 13 8.66 15.55 17.60
CA LYS A 13 10.10 15.56 17.86
C LYS A 13 10.89 15.47 16.56
N VAL A 14 10.51 14.58 15.64
CA VAL A 14 11.17 14.45 14.33
C VAL A 14 11.07 15.73 13.52
N LEU A 15 9.89 16.37 13.48
CA LEU A 15 9.70 17.62 12.76
C LEU A 15 10.56 18.77 13.34
N ARG A 16 10.69 18.85 14.66
CA ARG A 16 11.58 19.82 15.32
C ARG A 16 13.06 19.53 15.07
N GLU A 17 13.48 18.27 15.16
CA GLU A 17 14.87 17.84 14.95
C GLU A 17 15.34 18.07 13.51
N ALA A 18 14.43 17.97 12.53
CA ALA A 18 14.75 18.19 11.12
C ALA A 18 15.15 19.64 10.80
N GLY A 19 14.68 20.61 11.59
CA GLY A 19 14.96 22.03 11.39
C GLY A 19 14.52 22.52 9.99
N SER A 20 15.49 22.96 9.19
CA SER A 20 15.28 23.46 7.82
C SER A 20 15.28 22.38 6.73
N LYS A 21 15.61 21.13 7.09
CA LYS A 21 15.59 20.01 6.15
C LYS A 21 14.15 19.68 5.76
N LEU A 22 13.98 19.21 4.52
CA LEU A 22 12.71 18.65 4.08
C LEU A 22 12.49 17.31 4.79
N VAL A 23 11.29 17.11 5.33
CA VAL A 23 10.84 15.85 5.92
C VAL A 23 9.76 15.27 5.03
N VAL A 24 9.93 14.02 4.61
CA VAL A 24 8.94 13.25 3.85
C VAL A 24 8.40 12.17 4.77
N ILE A 25 7.08 12.16 4.98
CA ILE A 25 6.40 11.22 5.86
C ILE A 25 5.50 10.32 5.03
N ASP A 26 5.84 9.03 4.99
CA ASP A 26 5.08 7.96 4.37
C ASP A 26 4.06 7.37 5.35
N PHE A 27 2.78 7.64 5.12
CA PHE A 27 1.68 7.02 5.86
C PHE A 27 1.24 5.74 5.14
N PHE A 28 1.49 4.60 5.80
CA PHE A 28 1.29 3.28 5.23
C PHE A 28 0.52 2.35 6.18
N ALA A 29 0.15 1.17 5.69
CA ALA A 29 -0.43 0.09 6.50
C ALA A 29 0.12 -1.27 6.05
N GLN A 30 0.20 -2.25 6.96
CA GLN A 30 0.74 -3.58 6.64
C GLN A 30 -0.08 -4.33 5.57
N TRP A 31 -1.38 -4.06 5.52
CA TRP A 31 -2.34 -4.68 4.60
C TRP A 31 -2.47 -3.92 3.27
N CYS A 32 -1.74 -2.82 3.09
CA CYS A 32 -1.82 -1.97 1.90
C CYS A 32 -0.88 -2.48 0.78
N GLY A 33 -1.45 -3.11 -0.25
CA GLY A 33 -0.70 -3.59 -1.43
C GLY A 33 0.13 -2.51 -2.15
N PRO A 34 -0.45 -1.35 -2.51
CA PRO A 34 0.30 -0.26 -3.15
C PRO A 34 1.43 0.31 -2.29
N CYS A 35 1.32 0.22 -0.96
CA CYS A 35 2.38 0.62 -0.04
C CYS A 35 3.61 -0.29 -0.15
N HIS A 36 3.41 -1.60 -0.27
CA HIS A 36 4.50 -2.56 -0.52
C HIS A 36 5.18 -2.33 -1.86
N PHE A 37 4.43 -1.90 -2.88
CA PHE A 37 4.97 -1.60 -4.20
C PHE A 37 5.91 -0.38 -4.18
N ILE A 38 5.53 0.70 -3.49
CA ILE A 38 6.31 1.95 -3.48
C ILE A 38 7.45 1.95 -2.45
N ALA A 39 7.38 1.11 -1.40
CA ALA A 39 8.37 1.11 -0.32
C ALA A 39 9.84 0.98 -0.78
N PRO A 40 10.22 0.06 -1.70
CA PRO A 40 11.60 -0.02 -2.19
C PRO A 40 12.05 1.26 -2.89
N PHE A 41 11.14 1.94 -3.59
CA PHE A 41 11.44 3.22 -4.23
C PHE A 41 11.66 4.33 -3.21
N VAL A 42 10.86 4.39 -2.14
CA VAL A 42 11.07 5.33 -1.02
C VAL A 42 12.42 5.10 -0.34
N GLU A 43 12.82 3.85 -0.15
CA GLU A 43 14.15 3.51 0.41
C GLU A 43 15.30 3.95 -0.51
N ASN A 44 15.13 3.80 -1.82
CA ASN A 44 16.08 4.31 -2.81
C ASN A 44 16.17 5.85 -2.77
N LEU A 45 15.03 6.55 -2.65
CA LEU A 45 15.01 8.00 -2.49
C LEU A 45 15.71 8.46 -1.20
N ALA A 46 15.53 7.72 -0.10
CA ALA A 46 16.20 8.00 1.17
C ALA A 46 17.72 7.83 1.10
N THR A 47 18.21 7.01 0.16
CA THR A 47 19.64 6.85 -0.13
C THR A 47 20.13 7.92 -1.09
N LYS A 48 19.32 8.26 -2.12
CA LYS A 48 19.63 9.28 -3.12
C LYS A 48 19.65 10.71 -2.56
N TYR A 49 18.80 11.00 -1.58
CA TYR A 49 18.63 12.34 -0.99
C TYR A 49 18.94 12.33 0.51
N PRO A 50 20.21 12.21 0.93
CA PRO A 50 20.60 12.14 2.35
C PRO A 50 20.31 13.43 3.14
N GLN A 51 20.08 14.56 2.46
CA GLN A 51 19.67 15.83 3.03
C GLN A 51 18.16 15.88 3.37
N VAL A 52 17.37 14.93 2.89
CA VAL A 52 15.94 14.80 3.16
C VAL A 52 15.73 13.75 4.24
N VAL A 53 14.88 14.06 5.22
CA VAL A 53 14.55 13.14 6.31
C VAL A 53 13.33 12.32 5.90
N PHE A 54 13.50 11.01 5.74
CA PHE A 54 12.40 10.10 5.42
C PHE A 54 11.90 9.39 6.67
N VAL A 55 10.58 9.44 6.86
CA VAL A 55 9.87 8.90 8.02
C VAL A 55 8.74 8.01 7.51
N LYS A 56 8.49 6.88 8.17
CA LYS A 56 7.31 6.05 7.93
C LYS A 56 6.42 6.00 9.18
N VAL A 57 5.12 6.07 8.98
CA VAL A 57 4.09 6.02 10.01
C VAL A 57 3.09 4.94 9.64
N ASP A 58 3.00 3.91 10.48
CA ASP A 58 1.98 2.88 10.34
C ASP A 58 0.67 3.41 10.92
N VAL A 59 -0.34 3.62 10.07
CA VAL A 59 -1.60 4.26 10.48
C VAL A 59 -2.41 3.43 11.48
N ASP A 60 -2.19 2.12 11.54
CA ASP A 60 -2.86 1.24 12.52
C ASP A 60 -2.20 1.34 13.90
N GLN A 61 -0.88 1.56 13.95
CA GLN A 61 -0.14 1.71 15.21
C GLN A 61 -0.17 3.13 15.75
N ALA A 62 -0.11 4.14 14.87
CA ALA A 62 -0.06 5.56 15.21
C ALA A 62 -1.34 6.29 14.75
N SER A 63 -2.49 5.78 15.18
CA SER A 63 -3.82 6.27 14.76
C SER A 63 -4.10 7.73 15.14
N ASP A 64 -3.48 8.23 16.21
CA ASP A 64 -3.50 9.63 16.65
C ASP A 64 -2.80 10.56 15.65
N VAL A 65 -1.62 10.16 15.16
CA VAL A 65 -0.86 10.89 14.13
C VAL A 65 -1.63 10.91 12.82
N ALA A 66 -2.15 9.76 12.38
CA ALA A 66 -2.92 9.63 11.16
C ALA A 66 -4.18 10.51 11.18
N SER A 67 -4.90 10.51 12.31
CA SER A 67 -6.09 11.35 12.50
C SER A 67 -5.75 12.84 12.48
N THR A 68 -4.69 13.24 13.18
CA THR A 68 -4.24 14.64 13.25
C THR A 68 -3.78 15.15 11.89
N CYS A 69 -3.13 14.30 11.11
CA CYS A 69 -2.68 14.61 9.75
C CYS A 69 -3.82 14.53 8.71
N GLY A 70 -5.01 14.04 9.07
CA GLY A 70 -6.15 13.91 8.14
C GLY A 70 -5.95 12.84 7.07
N ILE A 71 -5.29 11.73 7.40
CA ILE A 71 -5.01 10.65 6.46
C ILE A 71 -6.28 9.84 6.19
N SER A 72 -6.67 9.73 4.92
CA SER A 72 -7.88 9.02 4.47
C SER A 72 -7.62 7.89 3.48
N ALA A 73 -6.42 7.84 2.90
CA ALA A 73 -6.00 6.83 1.93
C ALA A 73 -4.51 6.49 2.12
N MET A 74 -4.11 5.28 1.74
CA MET A 74 -2.72 4.83 1.80
C MET A 74 -2.26 4.27 0.44
N PRO A 75 -0.99 4.49 0.06
CA PRO A 75 -0.03 5.35 0.77
C PRO A 75 -0.38 6.84 0.59
N THR A 76 -0.07 7.65 1.60
CA THR A 76 -0.09 9.12 1.50
C THR A 76 1.23 9.66 2.00
N PHE A 77 1.84 10.56 1.23
CA PHE A 77 3.09 11.22 1.55
C PHE A 77 2.83 12.67 1.92
N HIS A 78 3.25 13.09 3.11
CA HIS A 78 3.28 14.50 3.48
C HIS A 78 4.70 15.05 3.46
N PHE A 79 4.81 16.30 3.02
CA PHE A 79 6.08 17.01 2.94
C PHE A 79 6.05 18.13 3.97
N TYR A 80 7.04 18.18 4.84
CA TYR A 80 7.17 19.22 5.86
C TYR A 80 8.51 19.94 5.72
N LYS A 81 8.48 21.26 5.93
CA LYS A 81 9.67 22.11 6.01
C LYS A 81 9.41 23.15 7.10
N ASN A 82 10.39 23.40 7.98
CA ASN A 82 10.22 24.32 9.13
C ASN A 82 8.97 24.02 9.97
N ASN A 83 8.70 22.74 10.25
CA ASN A 83 7.53 22.27 11.00
C ASN A 83 6.16 22.64 10.38
N GLN A 84 6.12 22.97 9.09
CA GLN A 84 4.89 23.26 8.35
C GLN A 84 4.75 22.30 7.17
N LYS A 85 3.51 21.84 6.93
CA LYS A 85 3.19 21.01 5.76
C LYS A 85 3.24 21.89 4.51
N VAL A 86 4.12 21.54 3.57
CA VAL A 86 4.34 22.29 2.32
C VAL A 86 3.74 21.61 1.10
N ASP A 87 3.51 20.31 1.15
CA ASP A 87 2.89 19.55 0.04
C ASP A 87 2.31 18.21 0.50
N GLN A 88 1.58 17.54 -0.40
CA GLN A 88 1.12 16.16 -0.20
C GLN A 88 1.00 15.40 -1.53
N VAL A 89 1.22 14.09 -1.47
CA VAL A 89 0.97 13.16 -2.58
C VAL A 89 0.15 11.99 -2.04
N VAL A 90 -0.93 11.64 -2.72
CA VAL A 90 -1.77 10.48 -2.36
C VAL A 90 -1.61 9.43 -3.45
N GLY A 91 -1.36 8.19 -3.05
CA GLY A 91 -1.15 7.05 -3.95
C GLY A 91 0.31 6.71 -4.18
N ALA A 92 0.52 5.63 -4.93
CA ALA A 92 1.82 4.99 -5.13
C ALA A 92 2.43 5.33 -6.50
N ASP A 93 2.62 6.62 -6.79
CA ASP A 93 3.26 7.08 -8.03
C ASP A 93 4.72 7.55 -7.76
N PRO A 94 5.73 6.80 -8.23
CA PRO A 94 7.14 7.14 -8.07
C PRO A 94 7.53 8.52 -8.63
N ASN A 95 7.02 8.87 -9.81
CA ASN A 95 7.46 10.06 -10.53
C ASN A 95 6.96 11.32 -9.83
N THR A 96 5.68 11.34 -9.45
CA THR A 96 5.09 12.45 -8.71
C THR A 96 5.78 12.65 -7.36
N LEU A 97 6.07 11.55 -6.63
CA LEU A 97 6.79 11.61 -5.36
C LEU A 97 8.17 12.26 -5.50
N GLU A 98 8.99 11.81 -6.46
CA GLU A 98 10.33 12.36 -6.66
C GLU A 98 10.30 13.82 -7.15
N ASN A 99 9.36 14.17 -8.01
CA ASN A 99 9.22 15.55 -8.51
C ASN A 99 8.89 16.55 -7.39
N VAL A 100 8.02 16.18 -6.45
CA VAL A 100 7.69 17.02 -5.30
C VAL A 100 8.90 17.19 -4.37
N ILE A 101 9.71 16.13 -4.18
CA ILE A 101 10.98 16.23 -3.43
C ILE A 101 11.90 17.26 -4.09
N LYS A 102 12.15 17.14 -5.40
CA LYS A 102 13.02 18.07 -6.15
C LYS A 102 12.52 19.51 -6.05
N LYS A 103 11.21 19.74 -6.25
CA LYS A 103 10.57 21.06 -6.13
C LYS A 103 10.88 21.75 -4.79
N HIS A 104 10.72 21.03 -3.67
CA HIS A 104 10.90 21.61 -2.33
C HIS A 104 12.34 21.63 -1.84
N MET A 105 13.25 20.93 -2.53
CA MET A 105 14.69 21.04 -2.32
C MET A 105 15.29 22.28 -2.98
N THR A 106 14.85 22.64 -4.19
CA THR A 106 15.40 23.80 -4.94
C THR A 106 14.92 25.15 -4.41
N SER A 107 13.85 25.19 -3.60
CA SER A 107 13.28 26.43 -3.05
C SER A 107 14.05 26.95 -1.84
N MET A 108 15.32 27.34 -2.03
CA MET A 108 16.17 27.98 -1.00
C MET A 108 16.61 29.41 -1.34
N GLU A 109 16.21 29.97 -2.46
CA GLU A 109 16.44 31.38 -2.79
C GLU A 109 15.13 32.02 -3.24
N GLN A 110 14.41 32.66 -2.31
CA GLN A 110 13.47 33.77 -2.54
C GLN A 110 12.57 33.93 -1.30
N THR A 111 13.12 34.48 -0.22
CA THR A 111 12.31 35.27 0.73
C THR A 111 13.18 36.39 1.30
N GLY A 112 13.09 37.57 0.68
CA GLY A 112 13.71 38.78 1.18
C GLY A 112 13.35 39.99 0.33
N GLY A 113 12.39 40.80 0.78
CA GLY A 113 12.35 42.23 0.48
C GLY A 113 11.49 42.70 -0.69
N HIS A 114 10.41 43.39 -0.33
CA HIS A 114 9.55 44.27 -1.13
C HIS A 114 10.27 45.58 -1.53
N VAL A 115 10.01 46.14 -2.73
CA VAL A 115 9.73 47.57 -3.04
C VAL A 115 9.72 47.82 -4.57
N LEU A 116 8.74 48.60 -5.00
CA LEU A 116 8.48 49.11 -6.35
C LEU A 116 9.61 50.00 -6.91
N GLY A 117 9.89 49.94 -8.21
CA GLY A 117 10.72 50.95 -8.87
C GLY A 117 11.04 50.67 -10.34
N HIS A 118 10.53 51.53 -11.23
CA HIS A 118 10.88 51.63 -12.64
C HIS A 118 12.38 51.87 -12.88
N GLY A 119 12.93 51.34 -13.97
CA GLY A 119 14.17 51.86 -14.57
C GLY A 119 15.05 50.81 -15.28
N GLU A 120 14.96 50.75 -16.61
CA GLU A 120 16.14 50.56 -17.48
C GLU A 120 17.23 51.61 -17.08
N PRO A 121 18.55 51.32 -17.18
CA PRO A 121 19.19 51.21 -18.50
C PRO A 121 20.48 50.36 -18.62
N SER A 122 20.85 50.15 -19.89
CA SER A 122 22.21 50.17 -20.50
C SER A 122 23.35 49.29 -19.95
N ASN A 123 23.72 48.32 -20.80
CA ASN A 123 25.03 48.18 -21.47
C ASN A 123 26.30 48.50 -20.65
N THR A 124 27.17 47.51 -20.43
CA THR A 124 28.64 47.65 -20.56
C THR A 124 29.32 46.28 -20.66
N THR A 125 29.96 46.12 -21.81
CA THR A 125 31.09 45.26 -22.16
C THR A 125 32.14 45.08 -21.07
N ILE A 126 32.52 43.83 -20.77
CA ILE A 126 33.93 43.48 -20.52
C ILE A 126 34.26 42.20 -21.28
N ASN A 127 35.24 42.32 -22.17
CA ASN A 127 35.83 41.28 -22.98
C ASN A 127 37.26 41.04 -22.44
N TRP A 128 37.71 39.79 -22.33
CA TRP A 128 39.15 39.46 -22.36
C TRP A 128 39.35 38.10 -23.03
N ASN A 129 39.77 38.17 -24.28
CA ASN A 129 40.45 37.11 -25.01
C ASN A 129 41.78 36.74 -24.33
N ILE A 130 42.07 35.44 -24.23
CA ILE A 130 43.43 34.90 -24.27
C ILE A 130 43.42 33.78 -25.30
N GLY A 131 44.30 33.91 -26.29
CA GLY A 131 44.16 33.24 -27.59
C GLY A 131 44.94 31.94 -27.79
N LYS A 132 44.55 31.34 -28.92
CA LYS A 132 45.27 30.46 -29.86
C LYS A 132 45.63 29.05 -29.39
N THR A 133 45.11 28.05 -30.12
CA THR A 133 45.90 27.39 -31.17
C THR A 133 44.96 26.89 -32.30
N GLN A 134 45.35 27.21 -33.53
CA GLN A 134 44.76 26.79 -34.80
C GLN A 134 44.98 25.30 -35.04
N GLN A 135 43.94 24.57 -35.43
CA GLN A 135 44.04 23.52 -36.45
C GLN A 135 42.81 23.62 -37.36
N GLN A 136 43.07 23.48 -38.65
CA GLN A 136 42.22 23.83 -39.78
C GLN A 136 41.15 22.77 -40.10
N GLU A 137 39.98 23.28 -40.46
CA GLU A 137 39.11 22.88 -41.57
C GLU A 137 38.92 21.39 -41.90
N ALA A 138 37.71 20.89 -41.63
CA ALA A 138 36.98 20.05 -42.56
C ALA A 138 35.50 20.46 -42.55
N ASN A 139 35.02 20.84 -43.73
CA ASN A 139 33.66 21.17 -44.06
C ASN A 139 32.77 19.92 -43.89
N VAL A 140 32.16 19.75 -42.72
CA VAL A 140 31.16 18.72 -42.46
C VAL A 140 29.82 19.41 -42.34
N SER A 141 28.89 18.99 -43.18
CA SER A 141 27.48 19.34 -43.16
C SER A 141 26.92 19.37 -41.74
N LYS A 142 26.09 20.39 -41.47
CA LYS A 142 25.34 20.56 -40.21
C LYS A 142 24.82 19.19 -39.71
N PRO A 143 24.97 18.85 -38.42
CA PRO A 143 24.50 17.58 -37.91
C PRO A 143 23.00 17.48 -38.11
N LEU A 144 22.56 16.37 -38.70
CA LEU A 144 21.16 16.11 -39.02
C LEU A 144 20.30 15.81 -37.77
N TYR A 145 20.85 16.03 -36.57
CA TYR A 145 20.26 15.72 -35.27
C TYR A 145 20.61 16.75 -34.21
N ASN A 146 19.70 16.94 -33.24
CA ASN A 146 19.91 17.85 -32.12
C ASN A 146 21.08 17.37 -31.22
N GLU A 147 22.19 18.11 -31.23
CA GLU A 147 23.40 17.82 -30.46
C GLU A 147 23.17 17.82 -28.94
N GLU A 148 22.21 18.61 -28.45
CA GLU A 148 21.88 18.68 -27.03
C GLU A 148 21.23 17.38 -26.55
N TYR A 149 20.35 16.79 -27.38
CA TYR A 149 19.71 15.51 -27.10
C TYR A 149 20.71 14.36 -27.18
N LEU A 150 21.64 14.42 -28.14
CA LEU A 150 22.71 13.43 -28.23
C LEU A 150 23.60 13.47 -26.99
N LYS A 151 23.97 14.67 -26.54
CA LYS A 151 24.81 14.85 -25.36
C LYS A 151 24.13 14.31 -24.09
N GLN A 152 22.83 14.56 -23.91
CA GLN A 152 22.06 14.02 -22.80
C GLN A 152 22.01 12.48 -22.82
N LEU A 153 21.78 11.87 -23.99
CA LEU A 153 21.78 10.40 -24.12
C LEU A 153 23.16 9.78 -23.85
N VAL A 154 24.25 10.42 -24.30
CA VAL A 154 25.61 9.96 -24.03
C VAL A 154 26.00 10.14 -22.55
N GLU A 155 25.60 11.26 -21.93
CA GLU A 155 25.78 11.49 -20.48
C GLU A 155 24.99 10.46 -19.65
N MET A 156 23.88 9.95 -20.16
CA MET A 156 23.09 8.86 -19.57
C MET A 156 23.67 7.47 -19.83
N GLY A 157 24.82 7.38 -20.50
CA GLY A 157 25.58 6.14 -20.68
C GLY A 157 25.20 5.32 -21.92
N PHE A 158 24.38 5.86 -22.82
CA PHE A 158 24.11 5.20 -24.09
C PHE A 158 25.27 5.42 -25.08
N PRO A 159 25.75 4.37 -25.79
CA PRO A 159 26.79 4.53 -26.80
C PRO A 159 26.36 5.54 -27.87
N GLU A 160 27.28 6.42 -28.26
CA GLU A 160 27.01 7.56 -29.14
C GLU A 160 26.36 7.16 -30.47
N LEU A 161 26.78 6.03 -31.06
CA LEU A 161 26.21 5.49 -32.30
C LEU A 161 24.74 5.07 -32.14
N ARG A 162 24.41 4.43 -31.00
CA ARG A 162 23.04 4.02 -30.69
C ARG A 162 22.15 5.24 -30.45
N ALA A 163 22.65 6.22 -29.70
CA ALA A 163 21.94 7.48 -29.44
C ALA A 163 21.67 8.27 -30.73
N LYS A 164 22.65 8.36 -31.64
CA LYS A 164 22.44 8.97 -32.97
C LYS A 164 21.37 8.23 -33.78
N ARG A 165 21.42 6.89 -33.81
CA ARG A 165 20.45 6.06 -34.54
C ARG A 165 19.03 6.20 -33.99
N ALA A 166 18.90 6.27 -32.67
CA ALA A 166 17.63 6.51 -31.97
C ALA A 166 17.04 7.89 -32.30
N LEU A 167 17.86 8.95 -32.27
CA LEU A 167 17.41 10.31 -32.60
C LEU A 167 16.96 10.43 -34.07
N LEU A 168 17.65 9.76 -34.98
CA LEU A 168 17.28 9.72 -36.40
C LEU A 168 15.97 8.93 -36.64
N ARG A 169 15.79 7.79 -35.98
CA ARG A 169 14.58 6.96 -36.09
C ARG A 169 13.34 7.63 -35.50
N THR A 170 13.52 8.34 -34.39
CA THR A 170 12.43 9.05 -33.67
C THR A 170 12.18 10.46 -34.19
N LYS A 171 12.86 10.88 -35.27
CA LYS A 171 12.75 12.21 -35.89
C LYS A 171 12.97 13.37 -34.90
N GLN A 172 13.75 13.14 -33.83
CA GLN A 172 14.13 14.13 -32.82
C GLN A 172 12.96 14.76 -32.05
N GLU A 173 11.89 14.01 -31.81
CA GLU A 173 10.73 14.51 -31.07
C GLU A 173 11.05 14.87 -29.61
N SER A 174 11.77 14.00 -28.89
CA SER A 174 12.24 14.24 -27.52
C SER A 174 13.37 13.27 -27.13
N VAL A 175 14.06 13.56 -26.03
CA VAL A 175 15.11 12.67 -25.47
C VAL A 175 14.48 11.39 -24.96
N GLU A 176 13.29 11.48 -24.38
CA GLU A 176 12.53 10.38 -23.81
C GLU A 176 12.04 9.42 -24.90
N THR A 177 11.59 9.93 -26.06
CA THR A 177 11.20 9.09 -27.20
C THR A 177 12.40 8.31 -27.73
N ALA A 178 13.57 8.95 -27.81
CA ALA A 178 14.82 8.29 -28.21
C ALA A 178 15.29 7.26 -27.18
N MET A 179 15.14 7.54 -25.88
CA MET A 179 15.47 6.62 -24.80
C MET A 179 14.52 5.41 -24.77
N ASN A 180 13.22 5.62 -24.95
CA ASN A 180 12.25 4.53 -25.02
C ASN A 180 12.52 3.62 -26.23
N TRP A 181 12.84 4.21 -27.39
CA TRP A 181 13.26 3.44 -28.55
C TRP A 181 14.54 2.64 -28.29
N LEU A 182 15.53 3.22 -27.60
CA LEU A 182 16.76 2.52 -27.20
C LEU A 182 16.50 1.35 -26.25
N PHE A 183 15.55 1.48 -25.31
CA PHE A 183 15.20 0.38 -24.41
C PHE A 183 14.41 -0.73 -25.10
N GLU A 184 13.50 -0.39 -26.01
CA GLU A 184 12.73 -1.35 -26.78
C GLU A 184 13.61 -2.18 -27.74
N HIS A 185 14.78 -1.66 -28.12
CA HIS A 185 15.72 -2.30 -29.04
C HIS A 185 17.07 -2.63 -28.36
N MET A 186 17.11 -2.71 -27.03
CA MET A 186 18.34 -2.89 -26.24
C MET A 186 19.03 -4.26 -26.48
N GLU A 187 18.27 -5.24 -26.96
CA GLU A 187 18.71 -6.63 -27.20
C GLU A 187 18.90 -6.97 -28.70
N ASP A 188 18.78 -5.99 -29.60
CA ASP A 188 19.06 -6.23 -31.03
C ASP A 188 20.57 -6.39 -31.26
N GLU A 189 21.01 -7.61 -31.58
CA GLU A 189 22.40 -7.96 -31.91
C GLU A 189 22.95 -7.20 -33.15
N ASP A 190 22.09 -6.58 -33.96
CA ASP A 190 22.45 -5.88 -35.21
C ASP A 190 22.73 -4.37 -35.05
N ILE A 191 22.62 -3.83 -33.83
CA ILE A 191 22.70 -2.38 -33.62
C ILE A 191 24.14 -1.83 -33.65
N ASP A 192 25.13 -2.64 -33.31
CA ASP A 192 26.55 -2.23 -33.26
C ASP A 192 27.33 -2.54 -34.56
N SER A 193 26.65 -3.10 -35.58
CA SER A 193 27.26 -3.27 -36.91
C SER A 193 27.63 -1.91 -37.50
N PRO A 194 28.89 -1.70 -37.94
CA PRO A 194 29.29 -0.49 -38.63
C PRO A 194 28.32 -0.20 -39.78
N LEU A 195 27.94 1.07 -39.91
CA LEU A 195 27.17 1.55 -41.05
C LEU A 195 28.00 1.33 -42.31
N GLU A 196 27.83 0.17 -42.94
CA GLU A 196 28.09 0.05 -44.36
C GLU A 196 27.10 1.00 -45.05
N GLU A 197 27.68 2.07 -45.59
CA GLU A 197 27.04 3.01 -46.47
C GLU A 197 26.55 2.26 -47.72
N GLU A 198 25.36 1.67 -47.66
CA GLU A 198 24.65 1.26 -48.88
C GLU A 198 23.87 2.46 -49.45
N GLU A 199 24.66 3.29 -50.10
CA GLU A 199 24.41 3.94 -51.38
C GLU A 199 22.97 3.93 -51.89
N GLU A 200 22.34 5.09 -51.82
CA GLU A 200 21.21 5.50 -52.65
C GLU A 200 21.62 5.75 -54.12
N GLN A 201 22.60 5.01 -54.66
CA GLN A 201 23.11 5.14 -56.03
C GLN A 201 23.52 3.80 -56.65
N ALA A 202 22.56 2.87 -56.79
CA ALA A 202 22.71 1.69 -57.66
C ALA A 202 21.52 1.51 -58.62
N ALA A 203 21.07 2.62 -59.22
CA ALA A 203 20.08 2.61 -60.31
C ALA A 203 20.53 3.45 -61.52
N ALA A 204 21.81 3.38 -61.88
CA ALA A 204 22.28 3.83 -63.19
C ALA A 204 23.55 3.09 -63.64
N THR A 205 23.38 2.10 -64.53
CA THR A 205 24.42 1.51 -65.44
C THR A 205 25.49 0.65 -64.74
N GLU A 206 25.66 -0.65 -64.98
CA GLU A 206 25.93 -1.31 -66.26
C GLU A 206 25.55 -2.80 -66.24
N MET A 207 25.10 -3.29 -67.41
CA MET A 207 24.75 -4.68 -67.68
C MET A 207 25.99 -5.55 -67.98
N THR A 208 25.74 -6.86 -67.95
CA THR A 208 26.38 -7.99 -68.68
C THR A 208 27.35 -8.85 -67.83
N GLN A 209 27.27 -10.19 -67.71
CA GLN A 209 26.78 -11.22 -68.64
C GLN A 209 26.23 -12.51 -67.95
N ASN A 210 25.15 -13.04 -68.56
CA ASN A 210 24.73 -14.44 -68.79
C ASN A 210 24.58 -15.49 -67.65
N SER A 211 23.34 -15.92 -67.39
CA SER A 211 22.81 -17.21 -67.93
C SER A 211 21.31 -17.44 -67.65
N SER A 212 20.55 -17.66 -68.73
CA SER A 212 19.27 -18.37 -68.89
C SER A 212 18.27 -18.50 -67.72
N SER A 213 17.19 -17.70 -67.76
CA SER A 213 15.82 -18.25 -67.85
C SER A 213 14.86 -17.16 -68.30
N SER A 214 14.15 -17.40 -69.39
CA SER A 214 13.12 -16.53 -69.97
C SER A 214 11.89 -16.47 -69.07
N LEU A 215 11.79 -15.44 -68.25
CA LEU A 215 10.54 -15.01 -67.63
C LEU A 215 10.48 -13.49 -67.71
N SER A 216 9.31 -12.97 -68.09
CA SER A 216 9.05 -11.54 -68.26
C SER A 216 9.39 -10.78 -66.96
N GLU A 217 9.93 -9.57 -67.06
CA GLU A 217 10.15 -8.69 -65.88
C GLU A 217 8.86 -8.47 -65.09
N GLU A 218 7.70 -8.57 -65.74
CA GLU A 218 6.39 -8.53 -65.12
C GLU A 218 6.10 -9.79 -64.28
N GLU A 219 6.47 -10.98 -64.75
CA GLU A 219 6.33 -12.24 -63.99
C GLU A 219 7.26 -12.29 -62.78
N LYS A 220 8.48 -11.74 -62.90
CA LYS A 220 9.41 -11.66 -61.76
C LYS A 220 8.89 -10.71 -60.67
N ARG A 221 8.32 -9.56 -61.07
CA ARG A 221 7.69 -8.61 -60.14
C ARG A 221 6.43 -9.20 -59.49
N ALA A 222 5.61 -9.92 -60.26
CA ALA A 222 4.43 -10.62 -59.74
C ALA A 222 4.81 -11.72 -58.73
N ARG A 223 5.83 -12.54 -59.02
CA ARG A 223 6.35 -13.55 -58.08
C ARG A 223 6.97 -12.91 -56.83
N ALA A 224 7.66 -11.78 -56.95
CA ALA A 224 8.20 -11.05 -55.81
C ALA A 224 7.10 -10.47 -54.91
N GLN A 225 6.04 -9.90 -55.50
CA GLN A 225 4.87 -9.41 -54.76
C GLN A 225 4.11 -10.55 -54.07
N GLU A 226 3.89 -11.67 -54.76
CA GLU A 226 3.25 -12.86 -54.18
C GLU A 226 4.08 -13.47 -53.04
N ALA A 227 5.41 -13.50 -53.19
CA ALA A 227 6.31 -13.96 -52.13
C ALA A 227 6.24 -13.06 -50.87
N LEU A 228 6.21 -11.73 -51.06
CA LEU A 228 6.06 -10.76 -49.96
C LEU A 228 4.69 -10.89 -49.28
N GLU A 229 3.61 -11.07 -50.04
CA GLU A 229 2.27 -11.30 -49.47
C GLU A 229 2.20 -12.62 -48.70
N ARG A 230 2.86 -13.68 -49.17
CA ARG A 230 2.93 -14.96 -48.47
C ARG A 230 3.69 -14.83 -47.15
N VAL A 231 4.80 -14.09 -47.14
CA VAL A 231 5.55 -13.79 -45.90
C VAL A 231 4.70 -12.96 -44.94
N ARG A 232 3.98 -11.95 -45.44
CA ARG A 232 3.09 -11.10 -44.62
C ARG A 232 1.94 -11.90 -44.01
N LYS A 233 1.27 -12.76 -44.78
CA LYS A 233 0.21 -13.64 -44.28
C LYS A 233 0.74 -14.62 -43.24
N LYS A 234 1.89 -15.24 -43.48
CA LYS A 234 2.53 -16.16 -42.53
C LYS A 234 2.88 -15.46 -41.21
N ARG A 235 3.46 -14.26 -41.27
CA ARG A 235 3.75 -13.43 -40.08
C ARG A 235 2.47 -13.06 -39.31
N GLN A 236 1.40 -12.69 -40.00
CA GLN A 236 0.11 -12.40 -39.35
C GLN A 236 -0.51 -13.63 -38.68
N GLU A 237 -0.37 -14.81 -39.28
CA GLU A 237 -0.83 -16.07 -38.67
C GLU A 237 0.01 -16.46 -37.45
N GLU A 238 1.33 -16.27 -37.51
CA GLU A 238 2.25 -16.51 -36.39
C GLU A 238 1.99 -15.54 -35.24
N GLU A 239 1.79 -14.24 -35.51
CA GLU A 239 1.43 -13.23 -34.51
C GLU A 239 0.09 -13.57 -33.83
N LYS A 240 -0.94 -13.94 -34.60
CA LYS A 240 -2.24 -14.37 -34.05
C LYS A 240 -2.12 -15.64 -33.19
N LYS A 241 -1.30 -16.61 -33.61
CA LYS A 241 -1.04 -17.83 -32.82
C LYS A 241 -0.32 -17.49 -31.52
N ALA A 242 0.70 -16.63 -31.58
CA ALA A 242 1.43 -16.18 -30.41
C ALA A 242 0.53 -15.39 -29.45
N GLU A 243 -0.39 -14.57 -29.95
CA GLU A 243 -1.35 -13.84 -29.12
C GLU A 243 -2.34 -14.78 -28.42
N ILE A 244 -2.89 -15.77 -29.13
CA ILE A 244 -3.75 -16.80 -28.53
C ILE A 244 -2.98 -17.62 -27.48
N GLU A 245 -1.71 -17.93 -27.73
CA GLU A 245 -0.86 -18.65 -26.78
C GLU A 245 -0.53 -17.83 -25.53
N ARG A 246 -0.19 -16.54 -25.70
CA ARG A 246 0.00 -15.60 -24.58
C ARG A 246 -1.26 -15.48 -23.73
N GLU A 247 -2.42 -15.35 -24.36
CA GLU A 247 -3.70 -15.26 -23.64
C GLU A 247 -4.03 -16.57 -22.91
N LYS A 248 -3.76 -17.73 -23.52
CA LYS A 248 -3.88 -19.03 -22.83
C LYS A 248 -2.94 -19.14 -21.63
N ASN A 249 -1.69 -18.68 -21.76
CA ASN A 249 -0.72 -18.69 -20.65
C ASN A 249 -1.14 -17.73 -19.53
N ARG A 250 -1.70 -16.57 -19.85
CA ARG A 250 -2.29 -15.66 -18.85
C ARG A 250 -3.43 -16.31 -18.07
N ILE A 251 -4.37 -16.97 -18.76
CA ILE A 251 -5.49 -17.66 -18.11
C ILE A 251 -5.00 -18.82 -17.25
N LYS A 252 -4.04 -19.60 -17.77
CA LYS A 252 -3.44 -20.74 -17.06
C LYS A 252 -2.75 -20.28 -15.78
N THR A 253 -1.86 -19.30 -15.87
CA THR A 253 -1.15 -18.74 -14.71
C THR A 253 -2.11 -18.10 -13.70
N GLY A 254 -3.15 -17.41 -14.17
CA GLY A 254 -4.20 -16.88 -13.30
C GLY A 254 -4.97 -17.98 -12.55
N LYS A 255 -5.29 -19.09 -13.22
CA LYS A 255 -5.94 -20.26 -12.60
C LYS A 255 -5.04 -20.95 -11.59
N GLU A 256 -3.76 -21.15 -11.92
CA GLU A 256 -2.77 -21.75 -11.03
C GLU A 256 -2.55 -20.90 -9.76
N LEU A 257 -2.49 -19.57 -9.90
CA LEU A 257 -2.38 -18.66 -8.76
C LEU A 257 -3.63 -18.70 -7.86
N ALA A 258 -4.83 -18.74 -8.46
CA ALA A 258 -6.09 -18.83 -7.73
C ALA A 258 -6.19 -20.16 -6.96
N GLU A 259 -5.80 -21.27 -7.59
CA GLU A 259 -5.81 -22.61 -6.98
C GLU A 259 -4.77 -22.72 -5.85
N ALA A 260 -3.55 -22.20 -6.05
CA ALA A 260 -2.52 -22.15 -5.01
C ALA A 260 -2.98 -21.34 -3.79
N LYS A 261 -3.65 -20.21 -4.02
CA LYS A 261 -4.21 -19.37 -2.93
C LYS A 261 -5.30 -20.11 -2.16
N ALA A 262 -6.23 -20.78 -2.86
CA ALA A 262 -7.29 -21.56 -2.23
C ALA A 262 -6.73 -22.74 -1.40
N ALA A 263 -5.71 -23.43 -1.92
CA ALA A 263 -5.06 -24.53 -1.21
C ALA A 263 -4.37 -24.05 0.09
N LEU A 264 -3.70 -22.90 0.05
CA LEU A 264 -3.08 -22.32 1.24
C LEU A 264 -4.12 -21.91 2.30
N GLU A 265 -5.25 -21.37 1.87
CA GLU A 265 -6.36 -21.01 2.76
C GLU A 265 -7.00 -22.24 3.41
N GLU A 266 -7.20 -23.32 2.64
CA GLU A 266 -7.69 -24.58 3.17
C GLU A 266 -6.72 -25.19 4.19
N GLN A 267 -5.41 -25.15 3.91
CA GLN A 267 -4.37 -25.62 4.83
C GLN A 267 -4.39 -24.82 6.15
N LYS A 268 -4.51 -23.49 6.07
CA LYS A 268 -4.65 -22.64 7.26
C LYS A 268 -5.90 -22.98 8.06
N ARG A 269 -7.03 -23.21 7.39
CA ARG A 269 -8.29 -23.60 8.03
C ARG A 269 -8.18 -24.94 8.75
N LYS A 270 -7.56 -25.94 8.10
CA LYS A 270 -7.31 -27.26 8.70
C LYS A 270 -6.41 -27.16 9.93
N ALA A 271 -5.30 -26.43 9.83
CA ALA A 271 -4.39 -26.20 10.94
C ALA A 271 -5.07 -25.48 12.13
N HIS A 272 -5.95 -24.50 11.85
CA HIS A 272 -6.71 -23.82 12.90
C HIS A 272 -7.69 -24.76 13.61
N VAL A 273 -8.41 -25.60 12.86
CA VAL A 273 -9.32 -26.60 13.45
C VAL A 273 -8.56 -27.62 14.30
N GLU A 274 -7.41 -28.10 13.81
CA GLU A 274 -6.57 -29.04 14.55
C GLU A 274 -6.03 -28.42 15.85
N LYS A 275 -5.63 -27.15 15.80
CA LYS A 275 -5.20 -26.40 17.00
C LYS A 275 -6.32 -26.33 18.05
N LEU A 276 -7.53 -25.97 17.64
CA LEU A 276 -8.69 -25.93 18.54
C LEU A 276 -9.02 -27.32 19.11
N GLN A 277 -8.91 -28.38 18.31
CA GLN A 277 -9.11 -29.75 18.79
C GLN A 277 -8.05 -30.16 19.82
N LYS A 278 -6.78 -29.80 19.58
CA LYS A 278 -5.69 -30.06 20.52
C LYS A 278 -5.90 -29.32 21.84
N GLU A 279 -6.21 -28.03 21.79
CA GLU A 279 -6.52 -27.23 22.99
C GLU A 279 -7.71 -27.80 23.76
N LYS A 280 -8.77 -28.23 23.06
CA LYS A 280 -9.94 -28.87 23.69
C LYS A 280 -9.59 -30.21 24.35
N MET A 281 -8.76 -31.04 23.70
CA MET A 281 -8.30 -32.31 24.29
C MET A 281 -7.40 -32.09 25.49
N GLU A 282 -6.51 -31.09 25.45
CA GLU A 282 -5.65 -30.73 26.57
C GLU A 282 -6.48 -30.20 27.76
N ALA A 283 -7.43 -29.29 27.51
CA ALA A 283 -8.35 -28.81 28.54
C ALA A 283 -9.21 -29.94 29.13
N GLN A 284 -9.62 -30.92 28.32
CA GLN A 284 -10.35 -32.09 28.80
C GLN A 284 -9.48 -32.97 29.69
N LYS A 285 -8.23 -33.23 29.31
CA LYS A 285 -7.26 -33.98 30.12
C LYS A 285 -6.94 -33.26 31.43
N GLU A 286 -6.79 -31.93 31.40
CA GLU A 286 -6.54 -31.13 32.60
C GLU A 286 -7.74 -31.18 33.56
N ARG A 287 -8.96 -31.04 33.03
CA ARG A 287 -10.19 -31.18 33.81
C ARG A 287 -10.32 -32.56 34.44
N GLU A 288 -9.95 -33.61 33.71
CA GLU A 288 -9.97 -34.98 34.22
C GLU A 288 -8.92 -35.18 35.33
N ARG A 289 -7.70 -34.66 35.15
CA ARG A 289 -6.67 -34.66 36.21
C ARG A 289 -7.15 -33.94 37.47
N LEU A 290 -7.76 -32.77 37.33
CA LEU A 290 -8.29 -32.01 38.47
C LEU A 290 -9.41 -32.76 39.18
N ARG A 291 -10.31 -33.42 38.43
CA ARG A 291 -11.37 -34.26 38.99
C ARG A 291 -10.78 -35.43 39.80
N GLU A 292 -9.74 -36.06 39.31
CA GLU A 292 -9.07 -37.18 39.99
C GLU A 292 -8.36 -36.72 41.27
N LEU A 293 -7.67 -35.57 41.24
CA LEU A 293 -7.08 -34.96 42.45
C LEU A 293 -8.13 -34.68 43.52
N LEU A 294 -9.28 -34.11 43.15
CA LEU A 294 -10.38 -33.87 44.08
C LEU A 294 -10.98 -35.16 44.64
N ARG A 295 -11.01 -36.24 43.85
CA ARG A 295 -11.45 -37.56 44.30
C ARG A 295 -10.50 -38.10 45.39
N GLN A 296 -9.19 -38.01 45.15
CA GLN A 296 -8.16 -38.46 46.09
C GLN A 296 -8.16 -37.65 47.39
N ASP A 297 -8.25 -36.31 47.32
CA ASP A 297 -8.34 -35.45 48.51
C ASP A 297 -9.61 -35.74 49.34
N ARG A 298 -10.73 -36.02 48.68
CA ARG A 298 -11.98 -36.43 49.34
C ARG A 298 -11.83 -37.79 50.04
N GLU A 299 -11.18 -38.75 49.40
CA GLU A 299 -10.88 -40.07 49.98
C GLU A 299 -9.92 -39.96 51.16
N GLU A 300 -8.87 -39.15 51.08
CA GLU A 300 -7.94 -38.90 52.19
C GLU A 300 -8.65 -38.24 53.39
N ARG A 301 -9.52 -37.25 53.15
CA ARG A 301 -10.32 -36.63 54.21
C ARG A 301 -11.29 -37.61 54.86
N LEU A 302 -11.98 -38.44 54.07
CA LEU A 302 -12.85 -39.49 54.60
C LEU A 302 -12.05 -40.52 55.42
N ALA A 303 -10.85 -40.90 54.96
CA ALA A 303 -9.95 -41.79 55.70
C ALA A 303 -9.46 -41.17 57.02
N ARG A 304 -9.15 -39.87 57.05
CA ARG A 304 -8.80 -39.13 58.28
C ARG A 304 -9.99 -38.97 59.23
N MET A 305 -11.20 -38.80 58.70
CA MET A 305 -12.44 -38.71 59.50
C MET A 305 -12.87 -40.05 60.10
N GLY A 306 -12.26 -41.17 59.68
CA GLY A 306 -12.50 -42.50 60.25
C GLY A 306 -11.83 -42.77 61.61
N ASN A 307 -11.05 -41.83 62.17
CA ASN A 307 -10.31 -42.04 63.41
C ASN A 307 -10.53 -40.92 64.44
N HIS A 308 -11.76 -40.79 64.95
CA HIS A 308 -12.04 -40.22 66.29
C HIS A 308 -13.51 -40.50 66.69
N PRO A 309 -13.80 -41.09 67.87
CA PRO A 309 -15.16 -41.17 68.37
C PRO A 309 -15.51 -40.00 69.32
N THR A 310 -16.82 -39.73 69.35
CA THR A 310 -17.64 -39.14 70.43
C THR A 310 -17.68 -37.62 70.68
N SER A 311 -18.92 -37.14 70.55
CA SER A 311 -19.72 -36.36 71.52
C SER A 311 -19.46 -34.86 71.74
N VAL A 312 -20.44 -34.10 71.23
CA VAL A 312 -21.10 -32.89 71.78
C VAL A 312 -20.47 -32.23 73.00
N GLU A 313 -20.06 -30.96 72.86
CA GLU A 313 -20.38 -29.91 73.84
C GLU A 313 -20.23 -28.48 73.28
N LYS A 314 -21.15 -27.61 73.71
CA LYS A 314 -21.25 -26.16 73.44
C LYS A 314 -20.19 -25.37 74.20
N GLN A 315 -19.70 -24.28 73.61
CA GLN A 315 -19.49 -22.95 74.25
C GLN A 315 -19.10 -21.93 73.15
N GLN A 316 -20.02 -21.04 72.73
CA GLN A 316 -20.18 -19.64 73.19
C GLN A 316 -18.96 -18.73 72.95
N GLN A 317 -19.07 -17.75 72.03
CA GLN A 317 -18.99 -16.31 72.34
C GLN A 317 -18.97 -15.41 71.07
N ASN A 318 -20.13 -14.78 70.86
CA ASN A 318 -20.39 -13.39 70.47
C ASN A 318 -19.23 -12.52 69.91
N ARG A 319 -19.31 -12.18 68.61
CA ARG A 319 -18.96 -10.84 68.07
C ARG A 319 -19.85 -10.54 66.85
N ASN A 320 -20.81 -9.62 67.01
CA ASN A 320 -21.34 -8.86 65.88
C ASN A 320 -20.30 -7.81 65.46
N PRO A 321 -20.10 -7.61 64.15
CA PRO A 321 -20.14 -6.25 63.58
C PRO A 321 -20.89 -6.25 62.21
N PRO A 322 -21.12 -5.09 61.56
CA PRO A 322 -22.43 -4.58 61.14
C PRO A 322 -22.79 -4.91 59.68
N GLU A 323 -23.95 -4.40 59.26
CA GLU A 323 -24.47 -4.32 57.88
C GLU A 323 -23.41 -4.34 56.77
N ASN A 324 -23.51 -5.33 55.88
CA ASN A 324 -23.60 -5.07 54.43
C ASN A 324 -24.13 -6.34 53.74
N SER A 325 -25.35 -6.30 53.22
CA SER A 325 -25.90 -7.37 52.39
C SER A 325 -25.21 -7.34 51.03
N ASN A 326 -24.14 -8.10 50.89
CA ASN A 326 -23.60 -8.52 49.61
C ASN A 326 -23.40 -10.04 49.66
N PRO A 327 -24.17 -10.86 48.93
CA PRO A 327 -23.88 -12.28 48.83
C PRO A 327 -22.73 -12.49 47.84
N ARG A 328 -21.53 -12.76 48.35
CA ARG A 328 -20.47 -13.41 47.58
C ARG A 328 -20.72 -14.91 47.62
N SER A 329 -21.51 -15.42 46.67
CA SER A 329 -21.62 -16.85 46.39
C SER A 329 -20.52 -17.28 45.42
N SER A 330 -19.74 -18.27 45.84
CA SER A 330 -18.88 -19.04 44.96
C SER A 330 -19.68 -20.15 44.28
N SER A 331 -19.51 -20.22 42.96
CA SER A 331 -19.91 -21.27 41.99
C SER A 331 -21.31 -21.17 41.34
N THR A 332 -21.24 -21.07 39.99
CA THR A 332 -22.23 -21.52 38.97
C THR A 332 -23.00 -20.40 38.24
N HIS A 333 -22.65 -20.20 36.96
CA HIS A 333 -23.25 -19.30 35.94
C HIS A 333 -23.41 -17.81 36.31
N GLN A 334 -22.40 -17.00 35.99
CA GLN A 334 -22.56 -15.54 35.93
C GLN A 334 -23.56 -15.16 34.82
N GLN A 335 -24.78 -14.81 35.22
CA GLN A 335 -25.58 -13.84 34.46
C GLN A 335 -24.84 -12.50 34.57
N GLY A 336 -24.23 -12.05 33.48
CA GLY A 336 -23.46 -10.80 33.46
C GLY A 336 -24.37 -9.64 33.09
N SER A 337 -24.57 -8.67 33.98
CA SER A 337 -25.01 -7.34 33.54
C SER A 337 -23.81 -6.57 32.98
N GLY A 338 -24.08 -5.57 32.15
CA GLY A 338 -23.03 -4.67 31.66
C GLY A 338 -23.60 -3.38 31.11
N VAL A 339 -22.71 -2.44 30.88
CA VAL A 339 -23.08 -1.06 30.59
C VAL A 339 -22.99 -0.77 29.10
N VAL A 340 -24.08 -0.34 28.50
CA VAL A 340 -24.13 0.03 27.08
C VAL A 340 -24.23 1.55 26.96
N GLN A 341 -23.25 2.14 26.28
CA GLN A 341 -23.25 3.55 25.90
C GLN A 341 -23.83 3.71 24.49
N LEU A 342 -24.79 4.61 24.36
CA LEU A 342 -25.46 5.02 23.13
C LEU A 342 -24.96 6.41 22.75
N ARG A 343 -24.48 6.57 21.52
CA ARG A 343 -24.08 7.86 20.94
C ARG A 343 -25.03 8.25 19.83
N PHE A 344 -25.51 9.48 19.91
CA PHE A 344 -26.46 10.03 18.95
C PHE A 344 -25.76 10.96 17.94
N PRO A 345 -26.39 11.28 16.80
CA PRO A 345 -25.78 12.11 15.75
C PRO A 345 -25.57 13.57 16.17
N ASP A 346 -26.32 14.03 17.18
CA ASP A 346 -26.16 15.35 17.80
C ASP A 346 -24.98 15.42 18.78
N GLY A 347 -24.22 14.32 18.93
CA GLY A 347 -23.08 14.21 19.84
C GLY A 347 -23.46 13.90 21.29
N SER A 348 -24.75 13.88 21.62
CA SER A 348 -25.23 13.50 22.95
C SER A 348 -25.02 12.00 23.20
N LYS A 349 -25.02 11.64 24.49
CA LYS A 349 -24.72 10.29 24.94
C LYS A 349 -25.74 9.86 25.99
N LEU A 350 -26.10 8.58 25.97
CA LEU A 350 -26.92 7.95 27.00
C LEU A 350 -26.26 6.65 27.41
N GLU A 351 -26.28 6.33 28.70
CA GLU A 351 -25.62 5.13 29.24
C GLU A 351 -26.59 4.44 30.17
N SER A 352 -26.74 3.13 30.03
CA SER A 352 -27.59 2.31 30.91
C SER A 352 -27.01 0.92 31.06
N GLU A 353 -27.31 0.30 32.20
CA GLU A 353 -27.00 -1.10 32.47
C GLU A 353 -28.09 -2.00 31.89
N PHE A 354 -27.68 -3.11 31.30
CA PHE A 354 -28.56 -4.13 30.74
C PHE A 354 -28.05 -5.52 31.13
N GLU A 355 -28.98 -6.46 31.27
CA GLU A 355 -28.66 -7.86 31.59
C GLU A 355 -28.27 -8.63 30.32
N SER A 356 -27.31 -9.56 30.43
CA SER A 356 -26.75 -10.30 29.29
C SER A 356 -27.76 -11.00 28.40
N HIS A 357 -28.81 -11.54 29.02
CA HIS A 357 -29.82 -12.34 28.33
C HIS A 357 -30.93 -11.49 27.70
N MET A 358 -30.98 -10.18 27.98
CA MET A 358 -31.93 -9.29 27.33
C MET A 358 -31.62 -9.21 25.84
N LYS A 359 -32.67 -8.98 25.03
CA LYS A 359 -32.54 -8.81 23.58
C LYS A 359 -32.12 -7.39 23.23
N LEU A 360 -31.47 -7.21 22.09
CA LEU A 360 -31.10 -5.88 21.59
C LEU A 360 -32.31 -4.93 21.42
N ARG A 361 -33.52 -5.46 21.19
CA ARG A 361 -34.76 -4.69 21.16
C ARG A 361 -35.03 -3.91 22.45
N GLU A 362 -34.55 -4.36 23.61
CA GLU A 362 -34.71 -3.60 24.85
C GLU A 362 -33.89 -2.31 24.85
N ILE A 363 -32.71 -2.32 24.23
CA ILE A 363 -31.89 -1.12 24.01
C ILE A 363 -32.63 -0.15 23.07
N ALA A 364 -33.28 -0.68 22.02
CA ALA A 364 -34.08 0.16 21.10
C ALA A 364 -35.25 0.83 21.82
N ARG A 365 -36.01 0.10 22.65
CA ARG A 365 -37.10 0.68 23.46
C ARG A 365 -36.59 1.73 24.44
N PHE A 366 -35.41 1.50 25.03
CA PHE A 366 -34.77 2.47 25.90
C PHE A 366 -34.42 3.77 25.16
N VAL A 367 -33.95 3.68 23.91
CA VAL A 367 -33.76 4.84 23.04
C VAL A 367 -35.09 5.56 22.76
N GLU A 368 -36.13 4.84 22.34
CA GLU A 368 -37.45 5.43 22.05
C GLU A 368 -38.05 6.18 23.24
N LYS A 369 -37.90 5.62 24.45
CA LYS A 369 -38.40 6.21 25.70
C LYS A 369 -37.66 7.50 26.08
N ASN A 370 -36.34 7.53 25.92
CA ASN A 370 -35.51 8.64 26.37
C ASN A 370 -35.26 9.70 25.27
N ARG A 371 -35.46 9.34 24.00
CA ARG A 371 -35.24 10.19 22.81
C ARG A 371 -36.42 10.09 21.85
N PRO A 372 -37.62 10.57 22.24
CA PRO A 372 -38.80 10.58 21.37
C PRO A 372 -38.63 11.49 20.15
N ASP A 373 -37.63 12.37 20.15
CA ASP A 373 -37.26 13.22 19.01
C ASP A 373 -36.67 12.43 17.83
N ILE A 374 -36.31 11.16 18.02
CA ILE A 374 -35.80 10.27 16.98
C ILE A 374 -36.73 9.05 16.81
N PRO A 375 -37.84 9.19 16.07
CA PRO A 375 -38.84 8.11 15.94
C PRO A 375 -38.39 6.96 15.03
N ARG A 376 -37.37 7.15 14.19
CA ARG A 376 -36.81 6.12 13.33
C ARG A 376 -35.29 6.15 13.36
N PHE A 377 -34.68 5.05 13.78
CA PHE A 377 -33.23 4.92 13.87
C PHE A 377 -32.75 3.50 13.55
N THR A 378 -31.43 3.36 13.37
CA THR A 378 -30.71 2.09 13.38
C THR A 378 -29.69 2.09 14.51
N LEU A 379 -29.44 0.91 15.08
CA LEU A 379 -28.36 0.69 16.03
C LEU A 379 -27.16 0.09 15.29
N ALA A 380 -25.97 0.61 15.53
CA ALA A 380 -24.75 0.13 14.90
C ALA A 380 -23.57 0.04 15.88
N GLN A 381 -22.77 -1.01 15.78
CA GLN A 381 -21.46 -1.11 16.43
C GLN A 381 -20.39 -0.44 15.57
N THR A 382 -19.43 0.19 16.25
CA THR A 382 -18.25 0.80 15.60
C THR A 382 -17.17 -0.21 15.28
N TYR A 383 -16.99 -1.24 16.12
CA TYR A 383 -16.00 -2.28 15.94
C TYR A 383 -16.42 -3.62 16.58
N PRO A 384 -16.49 -4.72 15.80
CA PRO A 384 -16.52 -4.72 14.34
C PRO A 384 -17.72 -3.91 13.83
N ARG A 385 -17.57 -3.23 12.68
CA ARG A 385 -18.68 -2.44 12.13
C ARG A 385 -19.84 -3.37 11.78
N LYS A 386 -20.96 -3.20 12.48
CA LYS A 386 -22.19 -3.96 12.25
C LYS A 386 -23.39 -3.07 12.46
N ILE A 387 -24.31 -3.05 11.49
CA ILE A 387 -25.61 -2.37 11.62
C ILE A 387 -26.64 -3.46 11.90
N PHE A 388 -27.38 -3.33 13.00
CA PHE A 388 -28.36 -4.32 13.40
C PHE A 388 -29.67 -4.15 12.62
N THR A 389 -30.13 -5.25 12.01
CA THR A 389 -31.44 -5.29 11.34
C THR A 389 -32.57 -5.47 12.35
N GLU A 390 -33.83 -5.25 11.93
CA GLU A 390 -34.98 -5.42 12.83
C GLU A 390 -35.14 -6.88 13.30
N GLU A 391 -34.80 -7.85 12.46
CA GLU A 391 -34.80 -9.28 12.79
C GLU A 391 -33.74 -9.59 13.85
N GLU A 392 -32.53 -9.03 13.70
CA GLU A 392 -31.45 -9.16 14.67
C GLU A 392 -31.79 -8.53 16.01
N LEU A 393 -32.48 -7.38 16.02
CA LEU A 393 -32.94 -6.76 17.27
C LEU A 393 -33.87 -7.67 18.08
N ASN A 394 -34.65 -8.52 17.39
CA ASN A 394 -35.60 -9.46 18.00
C ASN A 394 -34.99 -10.79 18.45
N THR A 395 -33.84 -11.16 17.90
CA THR A 395 -33.29 -12.51 18.01
C THR A 395 -31.99 -12.53 18.80
N LEU A 396 -31.11 -11.54 18.61
CA LEU A 396 -29.82 -11.45 19.32
C LEU A 396 -29.99 -10.95 20.75
N THR A 397 -29.29 -11.61 21.66
CA THR A 397 -29.09 -11.11 23.02
C THR A 397 -27.97 -10.07 23.07
N ILE A 398 -27.95 -9.26 24.13
CA ILE A 398 -26.90 -8.26 24.35
C ILE A 398 -25.53 -8.93 24.52
N GLN A 399 -25.49 -10.14 25.09
CA GLN A 399 -24.27 -10.94 25.19
C GLN A 399 -23.83 -11.51 23.84
N ASP A 400 -24.74 -12.03 23.02
CA ASP A 400 -24.40 -12.54 21.67
C ASP A 400 -23.90 -11.43 20.75
N ALA A 401 -24.41 -10.20 20.97
CA ALA A 401 -23.91 -9.00 20.32
C ALA A 401 -22.56 -8.50 20.88
N GLN A 402 -21.97 -9.15 21.88
CA GLN A 402 -20.69 -8.76 22.50
C GLN A 402 -20.69 -7.32 23.07
N LEU A 403 -21.83 -6.86 23.58
CA LEU A 403 -21.98 -5.51 24.15
C LEU A 403 -21.70 -5.45 25.67
N ILE A 404 -21.36 -6.57 26.29
CA ILE A 404 -21.08 -6.71 27.73
C ILE A 404 -19.64 -7.24 27.87
N PRO A 405 -18.85 -6.76 28.85
CA PRO A 405 -19.23 -5.96 30.02
C PRO A 405 -19.45 -4.46 29.76
N ARG A 406 -18.88 -3.91 28.68
CA ARG A 406 -19.08 -2.50 28.30
C ARG A 406 -19.15 -2.36 26.79
N GLY A 407 -20.27 -1.87 26.28
CA GLY A 407 -20.56 -1.81 24.84
C GLY A 407 -20.80 -0.38 24.37
N LEU A 408 -20.48 -0.10 23.10
CA LEU A 408 -20.76 1.18 22.45
C LEU A 408 -21.63 0.94 21.21
N LEU A 409 -22.76 1.63 21.16
CA LEU A 409 -23.68 1.65 20.02
C LEU A 409 -23.86 3.08 19.51
N LEU A 410 -23.81 3.22 18.19
CA LEU A 410 -24.24 4.41 17.47
C LEU A 410 -25.73 4.30 17.16
N VAL A 411 -26.46 5.37 17.42
CA VAL A 411 -27.85 5.54 17.04
C VAL A 411 -27.87 6.44 15.81
N ASN A 412 -28.14 5.88 14.63
CA ASN A 412 -28.21 6.65 13.39
C ASN A 412 -29.67 6.90 13.02
N ARG A 413 -30.00 8.12 12.61
CA ARG A 413 -31.34 8.43 12.06
C ARG A 413 -31.52 7.67 10.74
N LYS A 414 -32.68 7.02 10.56
CA LYS A 414 -33.06 6.42 9.28
C LYS A 414 -33.55 7.45 8.29
#